data_AF-A0A943RCN7-F1
#
_entry.id   AF-A0A943RCN7-F1
#
_cell.length_a   1.000
_cell.length_b   1.000
_cell.length_c   1.000
_cell.angle_alpha   90.00
_cell.angle_beta   90.00
_cell.angle_gamma   90.00
#
_symmetry.space_group_name_H-M   'P 1'
#
loop_
_entity.id
_entity.type
_entity.pdbx_description
1 polymer ?
#
loop_
_entity_poly.entity_id
_entity_poly.type
_entity_poly.pdbx_seq_one_letter_code
_entity_poly.pdbx_strand_id
1 'polypeptide(L)' 'MTIRKKPGRHPEFPMDTMIRVRMNQIVLHELDTCAKAWNTTRSDVIRRGIHRLYDDLNR' A
#
# COMPACT_ATOMS: atom_id res chain seq x y z
N MET A 1 -16.74 24.83 23.05
CA MET A 1 -15.90 24.54 21.87
C MET A 1 -15.54 23.06 21.92
N THR A 2 -16.17 22.23 21.09
CA THR A 2 -16.04 20.76 21.16
C THR A 2 -14.70 20.35 20.54
N ILE A 3 -13.76 19.92 21.37
CA ILE A 3 -12.43 19.46 20.96
C ILE A 3 -12.62 18.18 20.13
N ARG A 4 -12.41 18.28 18.80
CA ARG A 4 -12.37 17.11 17.91
C ARG A 4 -11.18 16.25 18.32
N LYS A 5 -11.45 15.14 19.02
CA LYS A 5 -10.45 14.10 19.31
C LYS A 5 -9.94 13.58 17.98
N LYS A 6 -8.64 13.74 17.70
CA LYS A 6 -7.98 13.04 16.60
C LYS A 6 -8.27 11.54 16.81
N PRO A 7 -8.78 10.80 15.82
CA PRO A 7 -8.99 9.37 16.00
C PRO A 7 -7.66 8.78 16.47
N GLY A 8 -7.68 8.06 17.59
CA GLY A 8 -6.49 7.42 18.13
C GLY A 8 -5.88 6.45 17.10
N ARG A 9 -4.65 5.98 17.34
CA ARG A 9 -4.07 4.89 16.53
C ARG A 9 -5.08 3.74 16.48
N HIS A 10 -5.56 3.38 15.29
CA HIS A 10 -6.33 2.16 15.09
C HIS A 10 -5.43 0.98 15.48
N PRO A 11 -5.65 0.30 16.62
CA PRO A 11 -4.71 -0.67 17.16
C PRO A 11 -4.88 -2.08 16.58
N GLU A 12 -5.97 -2.32 15.84
CA GLU A 12 -6.33 -3.68 15.41
C GLU A 12 -5.39 -4.21 14.32
N PHE A 13 -4.89 -3.35 13.42
CA PHE A 13 -3.99 -3.74 12.33
C PHE A 13 -2.95 -2.64 12.03
N PRO A 14 -1.88 -2.52 12.82
CA PRO A 14 -0.84 -1.53 12.58
C PRO A 14 -0.06 -1.81 11.29
N MET A 15 0.25 -0.76 10.53
CA MET A 15 1.14 -0.81 9.36
C MET A 15 2.59 -0.53 9.77
N ASP A 16 3.11 -1.31 10.71
CA ASP A 16 4.42 -1.13 11.34
C ASP A 16 5.53 -1.97 10.69
N THR A 17 5.16 -3.01 9.96
CA THR A 17 6.11 -3.93 9.32
C THR A 17 6.62 -3.37 8.00
N MET A 18 7.94 -3.20 7.88
CA MET A 18 8.60 -2.72 6.67
C MET A 18 9.15 -3.88 5.84
N ILE A 19 8.75 -3.97 4.57
CA ILE A 19 9.27 -4.93 3.61
C ILE A 19 10.30 -4.23 2.72
N ARG A 20 11.50 -4.80 2.60
CA ARG A 20 12.54 -4.34 1.66
C ARG A 20 12.59 -5.30 0.48
N VAL A 21 12.26 -4.80 -0.71
CA VAL A 21 12.23 -5.60 -1.94
C VAL A 21 13.28 -5.06 -2.91
N ARG A 22 14.07 -5.97 -3.51
CA ARG A 22 14.97 -5.63 -4.61
C ARG A 22 14.18 -5.67 -5.92
N MET A 23 14.23 -4.59 -6.68
CA MET A 23 13.56 -4.47 -7.97
C MET A 23 14.55 -3.94 -9.01
N ASN A 24 14.37 -4.32 -10.27
CA ASN A 24 15.10 -3.72 -11.38
C ASN A 24 14.49 -2.33 -11.72
N GLN A 25 15.18 -1.57 -12.58
CA GLN A 25 14.73 -0.22 -12.97
C GLN A 25 13.41 -0.22 -13.74
N ILE A 26 13.12 -1.29 -14.49
CA ILE A 26 11.91 -1.42 -15.30
C ILE A 26 10.69 -1.52 -14.37
N VAL A 27 10.74 -2.46 -13.41
CA VAL A 27 9.67 -2.68 -12.43
C VAL A 27 9.47 -1.45 -11.54
N LEU A 28 10.54 -0.73 -11.20
CA LEU A 28 10.43 0.53 -10.46
C LEU A 28 9.68 1.60 -11.26
N HIS A 29 9.95 1.70 -12.57
CA HIS A 29 9.27 2.63 -13.46
C HIS A 29 7.78 2.29 -13.64
N GLU A 30 7.46 1.00 -13.78
CA GLU A 30 6.07 0.52 -13.84
C GLU A 30 5.32 0.87 -12.55
N LEU A 31 5.93 0.62 -11.39
CA LEU A 31 5.35 0.96 -10.08
C LEU A 31 5.06 2.46 -9.95
N ASP A 32 5.98 3.31 -10.40
CA ASP A 32 5.80 4.76 -10.43
C ASP A 32 4.68 5.21 -11.36
N THR A 33 4.57 4.57 -12.51
CA THR A 33 3.53 4.86 -13.49
C THR A 33 2.16 4.50 -12.94
N CYS A 34 2.01 3.34 -12.29
CA CYS A 34 0.78 2.95 -11.62
C CYS A 34 0.41 3.90 -10.47
N ALA A 35 1.40 4.33 -9.67
CA ALA A 35 1.17 5.26 -8.57
C ALA A 35 0.65 6.61 -9.08
N LYS A 36 1.23 7.14 -10.16
CA LYS A 36 0.78 8.37 -10.82
C LYS A 36 -0.62 8.22 -11.44
N ALA A 37 -0.85 7.14 -12.18
CA ALA A 37 -2.12 6.91 -12.88
C ALA A 37 -3.31 6.82 -11.91
N TRP A 38 -3.11 6.24 -10.73
CA TRP A 38 -4.16 6.11 -9.71
C TRP A 38 -4.14 7.21 -8.66
N ASN A 39 -3.25 8.20 -8.77
CA ASN A 39 -3.05 9.27 -7.78
C ASN A 39 -2.87 8.70 -6.34
N THR A 40 -2.05 7.65 -6.22
CA THR A 40 -1.81 6.94 -4.96
C THR A 40 -0.32 6.82 -4.66
N THR A 41 0.02 6.17 -3.55
CA THR A 41 1.42 5.92 -3.16
C THR A 41 1.91 4.58 -3.71
N ARG A 42 3.22 4.45 -3.89
CA ARG A 42 3.86 3.17 -4.28
C ARG A 42 3.48 2.02 -3.34
N SER A 43 3.45 2.27 -2.03
CA SER A 43 3.07 1.27 -1.02
C SER A 43 1.65 0.77 -1.20
N ASP A 44 0.74 1.65 -1.60
CA ASP A 44 -0.67 1.34 -1.84
C ASP A 44 -0.86 0.50 -3.11
N VAL A 45 -0.09 0.78 -4.17
CA VAL A 45 -0.03 -0.07 -5.37
C VAL A 45 0.48 -1.47 -5.04
N ILE A 46 1.56 -1.59 -4.26
CA ILE A 46 2.12 -2.90 -3.85
C ILE A 46 1.08 -3.70 -3.08
N ARG A 47 0.39 -3.09 -2.11
CA ARG A 47 -0.65 -3.77 -1.32
C ARG A 47 -1.80 -4.27 -2.18
N ARG A 48 -2.31 -3.44 -3.10
CA ARG A 48 -3.33 -3.87 -4.05
C ARG A 48 -2.88 -5.05 -4.91
N GLY A 49 -1.64 -5.03 -5.37
CA GLY A 49 -1.05 -6.15 -6.12
C GLY A 49 -1.05 -7.44 -5.31
N ILE A 50 -0.64 -7.37 -4.04
CA ILE A 50 -0.64 -8.52 -3.12
C ILE A 50 -2.06 -9.05 -2.89
N HIS A 51 -3.04 -8.17 -2.65
CA HIS A 51 -4.43 -8.59 -2.48
C HIS A 51 -4.98 -9.31 -3.70
N ARG A 52 -4.75 -8.79 -4.91
CA ARG A 52 -5.20 -9.45 -6.15
C ARG A 52 -4.56 -10.83 -6.33
N LEU A 53 -3.25 -10.94 -6.14
CA LEU A 53 -2.55 -12.22 -6.23
C LEU A 53 -3.06 -13.22 -5.18
N TYR A 54 -3.37 -12.76 -3.98
CA TYR A 54 -3.94 -13.60 -2.92
C TYR A 54 -5.37 -14.05 -3.24
N ASP A 55 -6.20 -13.16 -3.77
CA ASP A 55 -7.57 -13.47 -4.19
C ASP A 55 -7.55 -14.49 -5.34
N ASP A 56 -6.64 -14.34 -6.30
CA ASP A 56 -6.46 -15.28 -7.42
C ASP A 56 -6.03 -16.68 -6.95
N LEU A 57 -5.27 -16.78 -5.86
CA LEU A 57 -4.86 -18.06 -5.26
C LEU A 57 -5.99 -18.78 -4.50
N ASN A 58 -6.98 -18.03 -4.01
CA ASN A 58 -8.11 -18.57 -3.21
C ASN A 58 -9.39 -18.72 -4.03
N ARG A 59 -9.27 -18.73 -5.36
CA ARG A 59 -10.37 -18.88 -6.31
C ARG A 59 -10.47 -20.32 -6.82
#